data_AF-A0ABD2XAW5-F1
#
_entry.id   AF-A0ABD2XAW5-F1
#
_cell.length_a   1.000
_cell.length_b   1.000
_cell.length_c   1.000
_cell.angle_alpha   90.00
_cell.angle_beta   90.00
_cell.angle_gamma   90.00
#
_symmetry.space_group_name_H-M   'P 1'
#
loop_
_entity.id
_entity.type
_entity.pdbx_description
1 polymer ?
#
loop_
_entity_poly.entity_id
_entity_poly.type
_entity_poly.pdbx_seq_one_letter_code
_entity_poly.pdbx_strand_id
1 'polypeptide(L)'
;MLRRGAESNSAHANGLKPLHVICQRNEDNDPIKIFFKNCDDVKQTVNLHARDKEGRTLLECAVARLLPRAVDVLLAKNANLSRFVFPTAAHFTEILSMGLLHDYHFKLRIAAGALSIVEKLENRGYEMIRSDALAIMELFALSKVLEKPTNVDERWYEHGKFVSRAKEIMICKDFSLYDLVRLRAKDAAYKLTPRSYYEEFVYQRKLNNIFRIHKEACAIHLCVKLSRKFFHEWAQDPLWKLLHGKMPIECCDMVIENLDNDDLHHILLAVTSKISKQR
;
A
#
# COMPACT_ATOMS: atom_id res chain seq x y z
N MET A 1 -12.91 4.96 -29.47
CA MET A 1 -13.88 6.06 -29.32
C MET A 1 -13.21 7.44 -29.31
N LEU A 2 -12.16 7.69 -28.51
CA LEU A 2 -11.44 8.98 -28.53
C LEU A 2 -10.92 9.39 -29.93
N ARG A 3 -10.27 8.46 -30.65
CA ARG A 3 -9.85 8.67 -32.07
C ARG A 3 -11.00 8.87 -33.06
N ARG A 4 -12.25 8.68 -32.63
CA ARG A 4 -13.48 8.90 -33.42
C ARG A 4 -14.28 10.10 -32.89
N GLY A 5 -13.67 10.99 -32.10
CA GLY A 5 -14.29 12.23 -31.62
C GLY A 5 -15.00 12.15 -30.28
N ALA A 6 -14.94 11.03 -29.55
CA ALA A 6 -15.50 10.99 -28.20
C ALA A 6 -14.73 11.94 -27.27
N GLU A 7 -15.44 12.61 -26.36
CA GLU A 7 -14.84 13.53 -25.39
C GLU A 7 -14.20 12.77 -24.22
N SER A 8 -12.94 13.09 -23.88
CA SER A 8 -12.19 12.46 -22.79
C SER A 8 -12.78 12.72 -21.40
N ASN A 9 -13.56 13.80 -21.26
CA ASN A 9 -14.14 14.24 -19.98
C ASN A 9 -15.64 14.00 -19.86
N SER A 10 -16.31 13.48 -20.91
CA SER A 10 -17.77 13.28 -20.88
C SER A 10 -18.13 12.19 -19.87
N ALA A 11 -18.98 12.53 -18.91
CA ALA A 11 -19.52 11.56 -17.98
C ALA A 11 -20.47 10.58 -18.69
N HIS A 12 -20.42 9.29 -18.33
CA HIS A 12 -21.48 8.35 -18.73
C HIS A 12 -22.76 8.58 -17.91
N ALA A 13 -23.82 7.81 -18.16
CA ALA A 13 -25.13 7.96 -17.50
C ALA A 13 -25.11 8.09 -15.96
N ASN A 14 -24.17 7.44 -15.26
CA ASN A 14 -24.03 7.60 -13.81
C ASN A 14 -23.09 8.75 -13.40
N GLY A 15 -22.84 9.77 -14.21
CA GLY A 15 -21.99 10.91 -13.85
C GLY A 15 -20.48 10.65 -13.76
N LEU A 16 -20.04 9.38 -13.83
CA LEU A 16 -18.61 9.04 -13.82
C LEU A 16 -17.95 9.34 -15.16
N LYS A 17 -16.79 9.98 -15.10
CA LYS A 17 -15.91 10.21 -16.26
C LYS A 17 -15.05 8.98 -16.55
N PRO A 18 -14.56 8.80 -17.80
CA PRO A 18 -13.80 7.61 -18.19
C PRO A 18 -12.63 7.30 -17.26
N LEU A 19 -11.92 8.33 -16.78
CA LEU A 19 -10.76 8.15 -15.92
C LEU A 19 -11.14 7.70 -14.49
N HIS A 20 -12.31 8.09 -13.97
CA HIS A 20 -12.82 7.54 -12.71
C HIS A 20 -13.13 6.05 -12.84
N VAL A 21 -13.72 5.63 -13.97
CA VAL A 21 -13.97 4.21 -14.24
C VAL A 21 -12.67 3.42 -14.33
N ILE A 22 -11.61 4.00 -14.90
CA ILE A 22 -10.29 3.38 -14.92
C ILE A 22 -9.74 3.20 -13.50
N CYS A 23 -9.85 4.22 -12.64
CA CYS A 23 -9.43 4.15 -11.24
C CYS A 23 -10.29 3.21 -10.39
N GLN A 24 -11.52 2.88 -10.81
CA GLN A 24 -12.39 1.92 -10.11
C GLN A 24 -12.08 0.45 -10.41
N ARG A 25 -11.08 0.15 -11.24
CA ARG A 25 -10.67 -1.22 -11.57
C ARG A 25 -9.86 -1.85 -10.43
N ASN A 26 -9.95 -3.18 -10.34
CA ASN A 26 -9.27 -3.97 -9.31
C ASN A 26 -7.78 -4.22 -9.62
N GLU A 27 -7.37 -3.97 -10.86
CA GLU A 27 -6.01 -4.23 -11.32
C GLU A 27 -5.32 -2.92 -11.70
N ASP A 28 -4.14 -2.71 -11.12
CA ASP A 28 -3.26 -1.56 -11.40
C ASP A 28 -2.53 -1.75 -12.74
N ASN A 29 -3.30 -1.84 -13.83
CA ASN A 29 -2.81 -2.15 -15.16
C ASN A 29 -2.55 -0.87 -16.00
N ASP A 30 -2.13 -1.07 -17.25
CA ASP A 30 -1.87 0.00 -18.24
C ASP A 30 -3.05 0.81 -18.82
N PRO A 31 -4.35 0.55 -18.55
CA PRO A 31 -5.43 1.34 -19.15
C PRO A 31 -5.31 2.85 -18.93
N ILE A 32 -4.78 3.30 -17.79
CA ILE A 32 -4.56 4.73 -17.54
C ILE A 32 -3.49 5.33 -18.46
N LYS A 33 -2.38 4.63 -18.68
CA LYS A 33 -1.31 5.05 -19.60
C LYS A 33 -1.83 5.09 -21.04
N ILE A 34 -2.57 4.06 -21.45
CA ILE A 34 -3.17 3.99 -22.79
C ILE A 34 -4.20 5.11 -22.99
N PHE A 35 -4.98 5.43 -21.96
CA PHE A 35 -5.96 6.52 -22.01
C PHE A 35 -5.28 7.88 -22.21
N PHE A 36 -4.27 8.21 -21.41
CA PHE A 36 -3.53 9.47 -21.58
C PHE A 36 -2.82 9.55 -22.92
N LYS A 37 -2.17 8.47 -23.37
CA LYS A 37 -1.55 8.42 -24.70
C LYS A 37 -2.55 8.72 -25.82
N ASN A 38 -3.74 8.11 -25.75
CA ASN A 38 -4.79 8.39 -26.74
C ASN A 38 -5.31 9.83 -26.67
N CYS A 39 -5.43 10.42 -25.47
CA CYS A 39 -5.83 11.82 -25.32
C CYS A 39 -4.77 12.77 -25.90
N ASP A 40 -3.49 12.49 -25.64
CA ASP A 40 -2.36 13.23 -26.19
C ASP A 40 -2.37 13.14 -27.73
N ASP A 41 -2.60 11.94 -28.30
CA ASP A 41 -2.70 11.71 -29.76
C ASP A 41 -3.80 12.56 -30.43
N VAL A 42 -4.96 12.72 -29.75
CA VAL A 42 -6.09 13.51 -30.26
C VAL A 42 -6.12 14.96 -29.73
N LYS A 43 -5.07 15.40 -29.03
CA LYS A 43 -4.93 16.73 -28.42
C LYS A 43 -6.10 17.11 -27.50
N GLN A 44 -6.69 16.14 -26.80
CA GLN A 44 -7.73 16.39 -25.80
C GLN A 44 -7.11 16.55 -24.41
N THR A 45 -7.48 17.63 -23.72
CA THR A 45 -7.05 17.87 -22.33
C THR A 45 -7.93 17.08 -21.37
N VAL A 46 -7.33 16.39 -20.40
CA VAL A 46 -8.04 15.65 -19.35
C VAL A 46 -8.14 16.52 -18.11
N ASN A 47 -9.34 16.69 -17.56
CA ASN A 47 -9.54 17.45 -16.32
C ASN A 47 -9.20 16.57 -15.10
N LEU A 48 -7.99 16.74 -14.56
CA LEU A 48 -7.51 16.02 -13.38
C LEU A 48 -8.21 16.42 -12.07
N HIS A 49 -8.85 17.60 -12.04
CA HIS A 49 -9.59 18.12 -10.89
C HIS A 49 -11.07 17.71 -10.88
N ALA A 50 -11.49 16.90 -11.86
CA ALA A 50 -12.82 16.34 -11.85
C ALA A 50 -13.03 15.52 -10.57
N ARG A 51 -14.24 15.65 -10.00
CA ARG A 51 -14.65 14.90 -8.82
C ARG A 51 -15.63 13.79 -9.19
N ASP A 52 -15.56 12.67 -8.49
CA ASP A 52 -16.57 11.61 -8.53
C ASP A 52 -17.82 11.99 -7.71
N LYS A 53 -18.76 11.06 -7.54
CA LYS A 53 -20.01 11.30 -6.79
C LYS A 53 -19.76 11.51 -5.31
N GLU A 54 -18.68 10.92 -4.80
CA GLU A 54 -18.22 11.02 -3.42
C GLU A 54 -17.39 12.29 -3.20
N GLY A 55 -17.23 13.13 -4.23
CA GLY A 55 -16.49 14.39 -4.16
C GLY A 55 -14.97 14.23 -4.22
N ARG A 56 -14.47 13.03 -4.54
CA ARG A 56 -13.04 12.71 -4.62
C ARG A 56 -12.47 13.06 -5.98
N THR A 57 -11.26 13.60 -5.99
CA THR A 57 -10.47 13.77 -7.21
C THR A 57 -9.96 12.43 -7.75
N LEU A 58 -9.50 12.42 -8.99
CA LEU A 58 -8.91 11.23 -9.61
C LEU A 58 -7.73 10.65 -8.85
N LEU A 59 -6.90 11.52 -8.25
CA LEU A 59 -5.76 11.09 -7.43
C LEU A 59 -6.25 10.42 -6.14
N GLU A 60 -7.24 11.01 -5.47
CA GLU A 60 -7.84 10.44 -4.25
C GLU A 60 -8.50 9.09 -4.53
N CYS A 61 -9.20 8.94 -5.66
CA CYS A 61 -9.72 7.64 -6.10
C CYS A 61 -8.61 6.61 -6.30
N ALA A 62 -7.51 6.98 -6.98
CA ALA A 62 -6.39 6.06 -7.24
C ALA A 62 -5.69 5.63 -5.94
N VAL A 63 -5.55 6.54 -4.97
CA VAL A 63 -5.00 6.23 -3.64
C VAL A 63 -5.95 5.31 -2.87
N ALA A 64 -7.25 5.62 -2.82
CA ALA A 64 -8.26 4.79 -2.13
C ALA A 64 -8.45 3.39 -2.76
N ARG A 65 -8.03 3.22 -4.01
CA ARG A 65 -8.04 1.95 -4.76
C ARG A 65 -6.70 1.22 -4.76
N LEU A 66 -5.69 1.78 -4.09
CA LEU A 66 -4.36 1.20 -3.97
C LEU A 66 -3.78 0.87 -5.36
N LEU A 67 -3.78 1.87 -6.25
CA LEU A 67 -3.28 1.80 -7.63
C LEU A 67 -1.99 2.62 -7.82
N PRO A 68 -0.81 2.11 -7.39
CA PRO A 68 0.45 2.84 -7.48
C PRO A 68 0.85 3.34 -8.87
N ARG A 69 0.53 2.63 -9.96
CA ARG A 69 0.85 3.06 -11.33
C ARG A 69 -0.10 4.15 -11.80
N ALA A 70 -1.38 4.07 -11.41
CA ALA A 70 -2.32 5.16 -11.66
C ALA A 70 -1.89 6.44 -10.94
N VAL A 71 -1.50 6.34 -9.67
CA VAL A 71 -0.94 7.46 -8.89
C VAL A 71 0.29 8.06 -9.59
N ASP A 72 1.25 7.23 -10.02
CA ASP A 72 2.45 7.69 -10.72
C ASP A 72 2.12 8.48 -12.00
N VAL A 73 1.20 7.97 -12.83
CA VAL A 73 0.77 8.64 -14.06
C VAL A 73 0.04 9.96 -13.77
N LEU A 74 -0.84 10.00 -12.77
CA LEU A 74 -1.56 11.21 -12.39
C LEU A 74 -0.61 12.28 -11.85
N LEU A 75 0.34 11.89 -11.00
CA LEU A 75 1.38 12.79 -10.49
C LEU A 75 2.28 13.28 -11.63
N ALA A 76 2.64 12.43 -12.60
CA ALA A 76 3.41 12.84 -13.80
C ALA A 76 2.65 13.82 -14.71
N LYS A 77 1.32 13.81 -14.69
CA LYS A 77 0.45 14.79 -15.37
C LYS A 77 0.15 16.02 -14.51
N ASN A 78 0.95 16.28 -13.46
CA ASN A 78 0.82 17.41 -12.54
C ASN A 78 -0.51 17.45 -11.77
N ALA A 79 -1.03 16.28 -11.35
CA ALA A 79 -2.10 16.24 -10.37
C ALA A 79 -1.67 17.01 -9.10
N ASN A 80 -2.49 17.98 -8.69
CA ASN A 80 -2.15 18.90 -7.61
C ASN A 80 -2.30 18.25 -6.22
N LEU A 81 -1.25 18.33 -5.40
CA LEU A 81 -1.25 17.85 -4.01
C LEU A 81 -1.73 18.89 -2.99
N SER A 82 -1.81 20.19 -3.34
CA SER A 82 -2.18 21.24 -2.39
C SER A 82 -3.62 21.15 -1.87
N ARG A 83 -4.49 20.44 -2.60
CA ARG A 83 -5.89 20.16 -2.22
C ARG A 83 -6.17 18.67 -2.09
N PHE A 84 -5.12 17.85 -2.12
CA PHE A 84 -5.24 16.41 -1.97
C PHE A 84 -5.57 16.07 -0.51
N VAL A 85 -6.59 15.25 -0.32
CA VAL A 85 -6.98 14.72 0.98
C VAL A 85 -6.65 13.23 1.01
N PHE A 86 -5.80 12.81 1.94
CA PHE A 86 -5.48 11.40 2.08
C PHE A 86 -6.72 10.58 2.48
N PRO A 87 -6.95 9.40 1.87
CA PRO A 87 -8.12 8.59 2.21
C PRO A 87 -8.10 8.10 3.66
N THR A 88 -9.22 8.29 4.35
CA THR A 88 -9.49 7.65 5.65
C THR A 88 -9.69 6.14 5.51
N ALA A 89 -9.64 5.39 6.62
CA ALA A 89 -9.89 3.95 6.61
C ALA A 89 -11.25 3.55 6.02
N ALA A 90 -12.29 4.37 6.21
CA ALA A 90 -13.59 4.16 5.60
C ALA A 90 -13.52 4.07 4.07
N HIS A 91 -12.69 4.88 3.41
CA HIS A 91 -12.52 4.84 1.95
C HIS A 91 -11.84 3.55 1.47
N PHE A 92 -11.00 2.93 2.31
CA PHE A 92 -10.40 1.65 1.98
C PHE A 92 -11.38 0.47 2.15
N THR A 93 -12.48 0.63 2.90
CA THR A 93 -13.45 -0.47 3.06
C THR A 93 -14.05 -0.92 1.72
N GLU A 94 -14.20 -0.03 0.75
CA GLU A 94 -14.76 -0.41 -0.56
C GLU A 94 -13.82 -1.31 -1.39
N ILE A 95 -12.50 -1.29 -1.15
CA ILE A 95 -11.59 -2.27 -1.77
C ILE A 95 -11.62 -3.61 -1.02
N LEU A 96 -11.81 -3.57 0.30
CA LEU A 96 -11.86 -4.77 1.14
C LEU A 96 -13.18 -5.55 0.95
N SER A 97 -14.28 -4.86 0.61
CA SER A 97 -15.60 -5.47 0.39
C SER A 97 -15.72 -6.27 -0.92
N MET A 98 -14.66 -6.33 -1.74
CA MET A 98 -14.64 -7.08 -3.01
C MET A 98 -14.60 -8.61 -2.85
N GLY A 99 -14.56 -9.13 -1.61
CA GLY A 99 -14.52 -10.58 -1.35
C GLY A 99 -13.19 -11.25 -1.69
N LEU A 100 -12.14 -10.48 -1.95
CA LEU A 100 -10.81 -10.97 -2.37
C LEU A 100 -9.81 -11.13 -1.22
N LEU A 101 -10.23 -10.95 0.04
CA LEU A 101 -9.32 -11.04 1.19
C LEU A 101 -8.78 -12.44 1.46
N HIS A 102 -9.38 -13.49 0.88
CA HIS A 102 -8.82 -14.84 0.91
C HIS A 102 -7.69 -15.05 -0.11
N ASP A 103 -7.50 -14.13 -1.05
CA ASP A 103 -6.44 -14.21 -2.04
C ASP A 103 -5.12 -13.64 -1.49
N TYR A 104 -4.11 -14.50 -1.40
CA TYR A 104 -2.78 -14.13 -0.89
C TYR A 104 -2.13 -13.00 -1.70
N HIS A 105 -2.39 -12.96 -3.01
CA HIS A 105 -1.81 -11.95 -3.89
C HIS A 105 -2.47 -10.60 -3.66
N PHE A 106 -3.79 -10.59 -3.43
CA PHE A 106 -4.55 -9.42 -3.06
C PHE A 106 -4.08 -8.81 -1.73
N LYS A 107 -3.85 -9.64 -0.69
CA LYS A 107 -3.24 -9.20 0.59
C LYS A 107 -1.90 -8.49 0.37
N LEU A 108 -1.01 -9.12 -0.41
CA LEU A 108 0.30 -8.55 -0.72
C LEU A 108 0.20 -7.26 -1.55
N ARG A 109 -0.75 -7.19 -2.48
CA ARG A 109 -1.05 -6.00 -3.29
C ARG A 109 -1.55 -4.84 -2.43
N ILE A 110 -2.39 -5.10 -1.42
CA ILE A 110 -2.83 -4.07 -0.48
C ILE A 110 -1.62 -3.48 0.24
N ALA A 111 -0.82 -4.33 0.89
CA ALA A 111 0.29 -3.87 1.72
C ALA A 111 1.37 -3.12 0.90
N ALA A 112 1.82 -3.74 -0.20
CA ALA A 112 2.84 -3.12 -1.05
C ALA A 112 2.31 -1.92 -1.84
N GLY A 113 1.05 -1.97 -2.27
CA GLY A 113 0.41 -0.88 -2.99
C GLY A 113 0.28 0.37 -2.13
N ALA A 114 -0.22 0.21 -0.90
CA ALA A 114 -0.35 1.31 0.07
C ALA A 114 0.99 2.00 0.32
N LEU A 115 2.03 1.23 0.66
CA LEU A 115 3.35 1.78 0.98
C LEU A 115 4.06 2.35 -0.25
N SER A 116 3.88 1.75 -1.44
CA SER A 116 4.39 2.33 -2.69
C SER A 116 3.72 3.67 -3.02
N ILE A 117 2.44 3.84 -2.69
CA ILE A 117 1.72 5.11 -2.90
C ILE A 117 2.22 6.16 -1.92
N VAL A 118 2.40 5.82 -0.64
CA VAL A 118 3.01 6.70 0.36
C VAL A 118 4.35 7.22 -0.15
N GLU A 119 5.27 6.33 -0.53
CA GLU A 119 6.59 6.71 -1.06
C GLU A 119 6.47 7.63 -2.29
N LYS A 120 5.51 7.37 -3.19
CA LYS A 120 5.28 8.22 -4.38
C LYS A 120 4.76 9.60 -4.04
N LEU A 121 3.89 9.72 -3.04
CA LEU A 121 3.35 11.00 -2.58
C LEU A 121 4.44 11.82 -1.86
N GLU A 122 5.21 11.19 -0.97
CA GLU A 122 6.32 11.83 -0.24
C GLU A 122 7.41 12.33 -1.20
N ASN A 123 7.75 11.54 -2.23
CA ASN A 123 8.67 11.96 -3.30
C ASN A 123 8.18 13.18 -4.11
N ARG A 124 6.89 13.55 -3.99
CA ARG A 124 6.30 14.75 -4.58
C ARG A 124 6.02 15.85 -3.55
N GLY A 125 6.55 15.72 -2.33
CA GLY A 125 6.43 16.71 -1.27
C GLY A 125 5.16 16.61 -0.43
N TYR A 126 4.41 15.51 -0.51
CA TYR A 126 3.32 15.27 0.44
C TYR A 126 3.91 14.88 1.80
N GLU A 127 3.60 15.65 2.84
CA GLU A 127 3.97 15.31 4.21
C GLU A 127 2.82 14.56 4.87
N MET A 128 3.05 13.28 5.18
CA MET A 128 2.06 12.49 5.91
C MET A 128 1.81 13.05 7.31
N ILE A 129 0.55 13.06 7.72
CA ILE A 129 0.17 13.35 9.10
C ILE A 129 -0.28 12.07 9.82
N ARG A 130 -0.43 12.15 11.14
CA ARG A 130 -0.75 11.01 11.99
C ARG A 130 -2.06 10.31 11.60
N SER A 131 -3.08 11.04 11.14
CA SER A 131 -4.33 10.44 10.65
C SER A 131 -4.15 9.62 9.39
N ASP A 132 -3.23 10.02 8.51
CA ASP A 132 -2.94 9.29 7.27
C ASP A 132 -2.24 7.97 7.62
N ALA A 133 -1.27 8.04 8.53
CA ALA A 133 -0.57 6.87 9.02
C ALA A 133 -1.51 5.88 9.71
N LEU A 134 -2.43 6.40 10.54
CA LEU A 134 -3.46 5.59 11.17
C LEU A 134 -4.38 4.94 10.14
N ALA A 135 -4.80 5.65 9.10
CA ALA A 135 -5.63 5.08 8.03
C ALA A 135 -4.93 3.92 7.29
N ILE A 136 -3.60 4.03 7.07
CA ILE A 136 -2.81 2.91 6.52
C ILE A 136 -2.69 1.75 7.51
N MET A 137 -2.41 2.01 8.79
CA MET A 137 -2.34 0.92 9.77
C MET A 137 -3.69 0.20 9.96
N GLU A 138 -4.79 0.94 9.97
CA GLU A 138 -6.14 0.38 10.02
C GLU A 138 -6.46 -0.46 8.78
N LEU A 139 -6.02 -0.04 7.59
CA LEU A 139 -6.11 -0.85 6.37
C LEU A 139 -5.36 -2.20 6.52
N PHE A 140 -4.18 -2.21 7.15
CA PHE A 140 -3.43 -3.44 7.39
C PHE A 140 -4.15 -4.36 8.39
N ALA A 141 -4.72 -3.81 9.45
CA ALA A 141 -5.51 -4.56 10.41
C ALA A 141 -6.77 -5.16 9.75
N LEU A 142 -7.55 -4.35 9.03
CA LEU A 142 -8.79 -4.78 8.35
C LEU A 142 -8.53 -5.80 7.23
N SER A 143 -7.37 -5.76 6.59
CA SER A 143 -6.97 -6.74 5.57
C SER A 143 -6.38 -8.04 6.15
N LYS A 144 -6.28 -8.15 7.49
CA LYS A 144 -5.76 -9.33 8.21
C LYS A 144 -4.35 -9.74 7.76
N VAL A 145 -3.54 -8.77 7.32
CA VAL A 145 -2.14 -9.02 6.93
C VAL A 145 -1.17 -9.01 8.11
N LEU A 146 -1.66 -8.63 9.30
CA LEU A 146 -0.92 -8.69 10.56
C LEU A 146 -1.22 -9.98 11.35
N GLU A 147 -2.33 -10.68 11.04
CA GLU A 147 -2.70 -11.94 11.70
C GLU A 147 -1.73 -13.06 11.29
N LYS A 148 -1.14 -13.76 12.28
CA LYS A 148 -0.34 -14.95 12.02
C LYS A 148 -1.24 -16.09 11.50
N PRO A 149 -0.87 -16.79 10.42
CA PRO A 149 -1.67 -17.91 9.93
C PRO A 149 -1.67 -19.06 10.94
N THR A 150 -2.85 -19.54 11.31
CA THR A 150 -3.09 -20.48 12.43
C THR A 150 -2.56 -21.91 12.21
N ASN A 151 -2.23 -22.29 10.97
CA ASN A 151 -1.88 -23.67 10.59
C ASN A 151 -0.56 -23.76 9.80
N VAL A 152 0.40 -22.88 10.10
CA VAL A 152 1.68 -22.82 9.39
C VAL A 152 2.81 -23.06 10.37
N ASP A 153 3.67 -24.02 10.06
CA ASP A 153 4.93 -24.27 10.78
C ASP A 153 5.73 -22.95 10.88
N GLU A 154 6.21 -22.59 12.07
CA GLU A 154 7.04 -21.40 12.28
C GLU A 154 8.26 -21.33 11.33
N ARG A 155 8.73 -22.49 10.86
CA ARG A 155 9.84 -22.64 9.90
C ARG A 155 9.40 -23.14 8.53
N TRP A 156 8.19 -22.79 8.09
CA TRP A 156 7.66 -23.13 6.75
C TRP A 156 8.62 -22.76 5.60
N TYR A 157 9.45 -21.74 5.78
CA TYR A 157 10.45 -21.27 4.83
C TYR A 157 11.73 -22.12 4.76
N GLU A 158 11.87 -23.13 5.62
CA GLU A 158 12.93 -24.14 5.57
C GLU A 158 12.50 -25.39 4.78
N HIS A 159 11.23 -25.50 4.39
CA HIS A 159 10.72 -26.64 3.64
C HIS A 159 11.43 -26.73 2.27
N GLY A 160 12.04 -27.88 1.95
CA GLY A 160 12.91 -28.03 0.76
C GLY A 160 12.27 -27.58 -0.56
N LYS A 161 10.96 -27.83 -0.74
CA LYS A 161 10.19 -27.36 -1.92
C LYS A 161 10.04 -25.84 -2.00
N PHE A 162 9.93 -25.16 -0.85
CA PHE A 162 9.95 -23.70 -0.81
C PHE A 162 11.35 -23.19 -1.10
N VAL A 163 12.37 -23.74 -0.43
CA VAL A 163 13.77 -23.30 -0.56
C VAL A 163 14.24 -23.33 -2.01
N SER A 164 14.02 -24.45 -2.72
CA SER A 164 14.44 -24.58 -4.12
C SER A 164 13.84 -23.48 -4.98
N ARG A 165 12.52 -23.28 -4.88
CA ARG A 165 11.82 -22.32 -5.71
C ARG A 165 12.06 -20.87 -5.31
N ALA A 166 12.19 -20.58 -4.01
CA ALA A 166 12.39 -19.23 -3.50
C ALA A 166 13.78 -18.68 -3.85
N LYS A 167 14.80 -19.53 -3.98
CA LYS A 167 16.15 -19.12 -4.43
C LYS A 167 16.18 -18.69 -5.90
N GLU A 168 15.30 -19.25 -6.73
CA GLU A 168 15.20 -18.90 -8.16
C GLU A 168 14.41 -17.60 -8.41
N ILE A 169 13.62 -17.15 -7.44
CA ILE A 169 12.77 -15.97 -7.60
C ILE A 169 13.54 -14.74 -7.13
N MET A 170 14.14 -14.02 -8.07
CA MET A 170 14.82 -12.76 -7.79
C MET A 170 13.81 -11.64 -7.51
N ILE A 171 13.92 -11.00 -6.35
CA ILE A 171 13.15 -9.80 -5.98
C ILE A 171 13.76 -8.58 -6.65
N CYS A 172 15.09 -8.45 -6.54
CA CYS A 172 15.90 -7.47 -7.23
C CYS A 172 17.22 -8.15 -7.66
N LYS A 173 18.20 -7.39 -8.16
CA LYS A 173 19.47 -7.96 -8.64
C LYS A 173 20.24 -8.73 -7.58
N ASP A 174 20.15 -8.30 -6.32
CA ASP A 174 21.02 -8.81 -5.24
C ASP A 174 20.31 -9.72 -4.23
N PHE A 175 18.98 -9.88 -4.34
CA PHE A 175 18.19 -10.62 -3.35
C PHE A 175 17.15 -11.52 -3.99
N SER A 176 17.15 -12.79 -3.59
CA SER A 176 16.08 -13.76 -3.88
C SER A 176 14.95 -13.65 -2.86
N LEU A 177 13.81 -14.28 -3.16
CA LEU A 177 12.70 -14.42 -2.22
C LEU A 177 13.15 -15.18 -0.96
N TYR A 178 14.05 -16.16 -1.12
CA TYR A 178 14.61 -16.91 -0.01
C TYR A 178 15.39 -16.00 0.96
N ASP A 179 16.23 -15.11 0.43
CA ASP A 179 17.01 -14.17 1.24
C ASP A 179 16.08 -13.21 1.97
N LEU A 180 15.08 -12.67 1.26
CA LEU A 180 14.13 -11.71 1.83
C LEU A 180 13.31 -12.29 2.99
N VAL A 181 12.82 -13.53 2.85
CA VAL A 181 12.05 -14.19 3.90
C VAL A 181 12.89 -14.40 5.16
N ARG A 182 14.20 -14.61 5.03
CA ARG A 182 15.11 -14.82 6.16
C ARG A 182 15.68 -13.55 6.78
N LEU A 183 15.70 -12.43 6.06
CA LEU A 183 16.17 -11.14 6.61
C LEU A 183 15.32 -10.73 7.81
N ARG A 184 15.92 -10.13 8.85
CA ARG A 184 15.13 -9.50 9.91
C ARG A 184 14.33 -8.34 9.30
N ALA A 185 13.15 -8.07 9.84
CA ALA A 185 12.25 -7.06 9.29
C ALA A 185 12.91 -5.66 9.25
N LYS A 186 13.70 -5.31 10.28
CA LYS A 186 14.53 -4.10 10.31
C LYS A 186 15.52 -4.04 9.13
N ASP A 187 16.27 -5.11 8.91
CA ASP A 187 17.30 -5.18 7.87
C ASP A 187 16.70 -5.15 6.45
N ALA A 188 15.51 -5.75 6.26
CA ALA A 188 14.82 -5.76 4.98
C ALA A 188 14.37 -4.36 4.53
N ALA A 189 13.92 -3.53 5.47
CA ALA A 189 13.39 -2.21 5.18
C ALA A 189 14.43 -1.20 4.65
N TYR A 190 15.72 -1.45 4.89
CA TYR A 190 16.81 -0.64 4.33
C TYR A 190 17.28 -1.11 2.96
N LYS A 191 16.88 -2.31 2.54
CA LYS A 191 17.36 -2.95 1.31
C LYS A 191 16.42 -2.82 0.12
N LEU A 192 15.12 -2.67 0.38
CA LEU A 192 14.08 -2.63 -0.64
C LEU A 192 13.11 -1.49 -0.34
N THR A 193 12.93 -0.58 -1.30
CA THR A 193 11.89 0.44 -1.16
C THR A 193 10.52 -0.17 -1.47
N PRO A 194 9.43 0.31 -0.85
CA PRO A 194 8.08 -0.13 -1.19
C PRO A 194 7.75 -0.10 -2.68
N ARG A 195 8.22 0.93 -3.41
CA ARG A 195 8.06 1.07 -4.85
C ARG A 195 8.75 -0.03 -5.63
N SER A 196 10.05 -0.24 -5.39
CA SER A 196 10.81 -1.27 -6.11
C SER A 196 10.25 -2.66 -5.81
N TYR A 197 9.88 -2.91 -4.54
CA TYR A 197 9.20 -4.13 -4.13
C TYR A 197 7.87 -4.36 -4.88
N TYR A 198 7.04 -3.32 -4.98
CA TYR A 198 5.78 -3.41 -5.71
C TYR A 198 5.99 -3.71 -7.20
N GLU A 199 6.87 -2.95 -7.88
CA GLU A 199 7.07 -3.02 -9.32
C GLU A 199 7.77 -4.32 -9.76
N GLU A 200 8.81 -4.73 -9.03
CA GLU A 200 9.65 -5.87 -9.41
C GLU A 200 9.09 -7.22 -8.95
N PHE A 201 8.28 -7.25 -7.88
CA PHE A 201 7.81 -8.50 -7.29
C PHE A 201 6.30 -8.67 -7.33
N VAL A 202 5.56 -7.72 -6.75
CA VAL A 202 4.10 -7.84 -6.60
C VAL A 202 3.42 -7.73 -7.95
N TYR A 203 3.71 -6.68 -8.71
CA TYR A 203 3.11 -6.44 -10.02
C TYR A 203 3.41 -7.56 -11.02
N GLN A 204 4.63 -8.09 -11.00
CA GLN A 204 5.06 -9.22 -11.83
C GLN A 204 4.44 -10.57 -11.41
N ARG A 205 3.62 -10.59 -10.35
CA ARG A 205 3.01 -11.79 -9.77
C ARG A 205 4.03 -12.90 -9.49
N LYS A 206 5.27 -12.54 -9.12
CA LYS A 206 6.36 -13.51 -8.91
C LYS A 206 6.05 -14.53 -7.82
N LEU A 207 5.21 -14.19 -6.85
CA LEU A 207 4.73 -15.13 -5.81
C LEU A 207 3.88 -16.29 -6.38
N ASN A 208 3.34 -16.17 -7.60
CA ASN A 208 2.64 -17.29 -8.24
C ASN A 208 3.56 -18.47 -8.54
N ASN A 209 4.87 -18.23 -8.59
CA ASN A 209 5.88 -19.22 -8.89
C ASN A 209 6.19 -20.18 -7.74
N ILE A 210 5.78 -19.91 -6.50
CA ILE A 210 5.93 -20.86 -5.38
C ILE A 210 4.71 -21.78 -5.23
N PHE A 211 4.87 -22.87 -4.46
CA PHE A 211 3.80 -23.83 -4.23
C PHE A 211 2.63 -23.23 -3.44
N ARG A 212 1.40 -23.64 -3.81
CA ARG A 212 0.13 -23.14 -3.23
C ARG A 212 0.13 -23.15 -1.69
N ILE A 213 0.67 -24.20 -1.08
CA ILE A 213 0.72 -24.39 0.37
C ILE A 213 1.53 -23.31 1.10
N HIS A 214 2.46 -22.64 0.41
CA HIS A 214 3.34 -21.62 1.00
C HIS A 214 2.90 -20.19 0.69
N LYS A 215 1.94 -20.00 -0.23
CA LYS A 215 1.62 -18.68 -0.77
C LYS A 215 1.05 -17.72 0.26
N GLU A 216 0.12 -18.18 1.08
CA GLU A 216 -0.49 -17.34 2.11
C GLU A 216 0.51 -16.97 3.21
N ALA A 217 1.21 -17.96 3.78
CA ALA A 217 2.25 -17.75 4.77
C ALA A 217 3.32 -16.78 4.27
N CYS A 218 3.79 -16.97 3.04
CA CYS A 218 4.79 -16.12 2.41
C CYS A 218 4.25 -14.70 2.18
N ALA A 219 3.02 -14.54 1.69
CA ALA A 219 2.41 -13.22 1.51
C ALA A 219 2.31 -12.45 2.82
N ILE A 220 1.75 -13.06 3.88
CA ILE A 220 1.63 -12.43 5.20
C ILE A 220 3.01 -12.06 5.76
N HIS A 221 3.96 -12.97 5.69
CA HIS A 221 5.33 -12.75 6.16
C HIS A 221 6.01 -11.57 5.46
N LEU A 222 5.78 -11.43 4.15
CA LEU A 222 6.29 -10.32 3.35
C LEU A 222 5.57 -9.00 3.68
N CYS A 223 4.26 -9.01 3.89
CA CYS A 223 3.50 -7.83 4.33
C CYS A 223 4.02 -7.28 5.65
N VAL A 224 4.26 -8.15 6.64
CA VAL A 224 4.80 -7.76 7.95
C VAL A 224 6.20 -7.14 7.82
N LYS A 225 7.10 -7.77 7.04
CA LYS A 225 8.45 -7.22 6.82
C LYS A 225 8.42 -5.87 6.11
N LEU A 226 7.64 -5.77 5.03
CA LEU A 226 7.56 -4.57 4.20
C LEU A 226 7.06 -3.36 5.00
N SER A 227 6.07 -3.59 5.86
CA SER A 227 5.45 -2.54 6.66
C SER A 227 6.20 -2.20 7.94
N ARG A 228 7.20 -2.99 8.33
CA ARG A 228 7.87 -2.83 9.63
C ARG A 228 8.42 -1.43 9.86
N LYS A 229 9.14 -0.87 8.89
CA LYS A 229 9.74 0.46 9.02
C LYS A 229 8.67 1.54 9.18
N PHE A 230 7.63 1.48 8.35
CA PHE A 230 6.50 2.40 8.46
C PHE A 230 5.83 2.33 9.84
N PHE A 231 5.57 1.13 10.34
CA PHE A 231 4.94 0.96 11.65
C PHE A 231 5.84 1.43 12.79
N HIS A 232 7.14 1.17 12.68
CA HIS A 232 8.14 1.63 13.64
C HIS A 232 8.19 3.15 13.72
N GLU A 233 8.37 3.83 12.58
CA GLU A 233 8.46 5.30 12.49
C GLU A 233 7.21 5.98 13.08
N TRP A 234 6.03 5.45 12.78
CA TRP A 234 4.78 6.04 13.26
C TRP A 234 4.40 5.67 14.71
N ALA A 235 5.05 4.69 15.33
CA ALA A 235 4.82 4.31 16.72
C ALA A 235 5.78 4.97 17.73
N GLN A 236 6.95 5.47 17.29
CA GLN A 236 7.97 6.09 18.15
C GLN A 236 7.44 7.26 18.99
N ASP A 237 6.96 8.32 18.35
CA ASP A 237 6.44 9.51 19.05
C ASP A 237 5.19 9.19 19.92
N PRO A 238 4.21 8.39 19.46
CA PRO A 238 3.11 7.94 20.32
C PRO A 238 3.57 7.17 21.56
N LEU A 239 4.54 6.25 21.44
CA LEU A 239 5.06 5.51 22.58
C LEU A 239 5.73 6.45 23.58
N TRP A 240 6.58 7.35 23.10
CA TRP A 240 7.23 8.37 23.92
C TRP A 240 6.20 9.21 24.72
N LYS A 241 5.10 9.61 24.08
CA LYS A 241 4.00 10.34 24.72
C LYS A 241 3.28 9.51 25.77
N LEU A 242 3.01 8.24 25.52
CA LEU A 242 2.39 7.33 26.49
C LEU A 242 3.25 7.14 27.73
N LEU A 243 4.57 7.20 27.58
CA LEU A 243 5.54 7.11 28.65
C LEU A 243 5.80 8.45 29.35
N HIS A 244 5.02 9.49 29.02
CA HIS A 244 5.16 10.84 29.57
C HIS A 244 6.57 11.43 29.43
N GLY A 245 7.28 11.06 28.36
CA GLY A 245 8.65 11.51 28.09
C GLY A 245 9.69 11.08 29.14
N LYS A 246 9.43 9.99 29.88
CA LYS A 246 10.29 9.53 30.97
C LYS A 246 11.42 8.58 30.55
N MET A 247 11.37 8.00 29.36
CA MET A 247 12.44 7.12 28.84
C MET A 247 13.09 7.77 27.63
N PRO A 248 14.43 7.74 27.45
CA PRO A 248 15.12 8.20 26.23
C PRO A 248 14.63 7.55 24.93
N ILE A 249 14.85 8.22 23.79
CA ILE A 249 14.32 7.78 22.47
C ILE A 249 14.92 6.43 22.11
N GLU A 250 16.19 6.22 22.46
CA GLU A 250 16.91 4.97 22.28
C GLU A 250 16.25 3.81 23.04
N CYS A 251 15.69 4.06 24.23
CA CYS A 251 14.95 3.06 24.99
C CYS A 251 13.58 2.77 24.36
N CYS A 252 12.90 3.79 23.83
CA CYS A 252 11.66 3.59 23.06
C CYS A 252 11.92 2.71 21.83
N ASP A 253 13.03 2.93 21.14
CA ASP A 253 13.44 2.12 19.98
C ASP A 253 13.65 0.64 20.38
N MET A 254 14.35 0.39 21.48
CA MET A 254 14.52 -0.98 22.00
C MET A 254 13.20 -1.66 22.35
N VAL A 255 12.23 -0.92 22.89
CA VAL A 255 10.89 -1.45 23.17
C VAL A 255 10.17 -1.78 21.86
N ILE A 256 10.13 -0.84 20.92
CA ILE A 256 9.48 -1.00 19.61
C ILE A 256 10.07 -2.19 18.85
N GLU A 257 11.38 -2.42 18.93
CA GLU A 257 12.04 -3.56 18.29
C GLU A 257 11.48 -4.93 18.72
N ASN A 258 10.95 -5.03 19.94
CA ASN A 258 10.39 -6.27 20.49
C ASN A 258 8.88 -6.43 20.27
N LEU A 259 8.19 -5.36 19.85
CA LEU A 259 6.75 -5.37 19.59
C LEU A 259 6.46 -5.78 18.15
N ASP A 260 5.37 -6.49 17.89
CA ASP A 260 4.96 -6.78 16.52
C ASP A 260 4.22 -5.60 15.87
N ASN A 261 3.90 -5.68 14.58
CA ASN A 261 3.23 -4.57 13.89
C ASN A 261 1.81 -4.31 14.43
N ASP A 262 1.14 -5.32 14.99
CA ASP A 262 -0.19 -5.13 15.57
C ASP A 262 -0.08 -4.35 16.89
N ASP A 263 0.91 -4.66 17.73
CA ASP A 263 1.23 -3.89 18.93
C ASP A 263 1.52 -2.40 18.59
N LEU A 264 2.32 -2.15 17.54
CA LEU A 264 2.67 -0.80 17.10
C LEU A 264 1.44 -0.01 16.60
N HIS A 265 0.51 -0.69 15.93
CA HIS A 265 -0.77 -0.09 15.56
C HIS A 265 -1.61 0.28 16.79
N HIS A 266 -1.68 -0.59 17.80
CA HIS A 266 -2.40 -0.31 19.05
C HIS A 266 -1.81 0.87 19.83
N ILE A 267 -0.48 1.03 19.81
CA ILE A 267 0.19 2.21 20.39
C ILE A 267 -0.29 3.51 19.74
N LEU A 268 -0.37 3.55 18.41
CA LEU A 268 -0.85 4.73 17.68
C LEU A 268 -2.33 5.02 17.97
N LEU A 269 -3.18 3.99 18.01
CA LEU A 269 -4.59 4.08 18.36
C LEU A 269 -4.82 4.63 19.78
N ALA A 270 -4.00 4.20 20.74
CA ALA A 270 -4.13 4.60 22.15
C ALA A 270 -3.92 6.11 22.37
N VAL A 271 -3.02 6.73 21.61
CA VAL A 271 -2.79 8.18 21.69
C VAL A 271 -3.91 8.96 21.01
N THR A 272 -4.41 8.45 19.87
CA THR A 272 -5.47 9.12 19.09
C THR A 272 -6.81 9.15 19.84
N SER A 273 -7.15 8.07 20.55
CA SER A 273 -8.37 7.96 21.37
C SER A 273 -8.32 8.75 22.69
N LYS A 274 -7.13 9.06 23.21
CA LYS A 274 -6.97 9.94 24.39
C LYS A 274 -7.18 11.42 24.03
N ILE A 275 -6.78 11.84 22.83
CA ILE A 275 -6.94 13.23 22.37
C ILE A 275 -8.42 13.58 22.15
N SER A 276 -9.25 12.63 21.72
CA SER A 276 -10.70 12.84 21.53
C SER A 276 -11.50 12.88 22.84
N LYS A 277 -10.94 12.39 23.96
CA LYS A 277 -11.58 12.44 25.30
C LYS A 277 -11.23 13.69 26.11
N GLN A 278 -10.31 14.52 25.62
CA GLN A 278 -9.86 15.76 26.27
C GLN A 278 -10.34 17.03 25.53
N ARG A 279 -11.21 16.89 24.53
CA ARG A 279 -11.96 17.97 23.87
C ARG A 279 -13.43 17.84 24.21
#